data_AF-A0A0A2DKH3-F1
#
_entry.id   AF-A0A0A2DKH3-F1
#
_cell.length_a   1.000
_cell.length_b   1.000
_cell.length_c   1.000
_cell.angle_alpha   90.00
_cell.angle_beta   90.00
_cell.angle_gamma   90.00
#
_symmetry.space_group_name_H-M   'P 1'
#
loop_
_entity.id
_entity.type
_entity.pdbx_description
1 polymer ?
#
loop_
_entity_poly.entity_id
_entity_poly.type
_entity_poly.pdbx_seq_one_letter_code
_entity_poly.pdbx_strand_id
1 'polypeptide(L)'
;MLFEDCITETLSENLVPAVVTVVGPDRPGVTAGFFRVLTSYNVQLLDIEQSVFRGNLSLGALVGVATEDIAPMSSGLEQTLDAYGMRVSVEADRDVSSTRPHSTHVMVVLGRPLTAAHISRIGQTLADYDANIDTISGIADYPVTGVEFNITVANPAPGGGVPLRKALATLTHEIGVDIAIERAGLARRSKRLICFDVDSTLIQHEVIEMLAAYAGREAEVAEVTERAMRGELDFAESLHERVKALAGLDASVIDRVARDIQLTPGARTTIRTLKRLGYKAGVVSGGFIQVIEPLARELDLDFARANTLEIINGKLTGRVIGPVIDRKAKAESLKEFAWSNGLQLNQTVAVGDGANDIDMLSTAGLGIAFNAKPALRDVADTSVNQPFLDQVLFILGISRHEIEDADLRDGTYRRVPLESQD
;
A
#
# COMPACT_ATOMS: atom_id res chain seq x y z
N MET A 1 17.19 -1.52 -22.00
CA MET A 1 18.13 -0.45 -22.33
C MET A 1 18.52 0.15 -21.00
N LEU A 2 19.65 -0.30 -20.45
CA LEU A 2 20.22 0.31 -19.24
C LEU A 2 20.74 1.67 -19.69
N PHE A 3 20.38 2.73 -18.98
CA PHE A 3 20.95 4.07 -19.16
C PHE A 3 22.39 4.02 -18.65
N GLU A 4 23.29 3.43 -19.43
CA GLU A 4 24.72 3.43 -19.14
C GLU A 4 25.29 4.71 -19.74
N ASP A 5 25.81 5.58 -18.87
CA ASP A 5 26.61 6.78 -19.13
C ASP A 5 25.87 8.13 -19.32
N CYS A 6 25.05 8.56 -18.34
CA CYS A 6 24.44 9.90 -18.33
C CYS A 6 25.39 11.03 -17.86
N ILE A 7 26.42 10.72 -17.06
CA ILE A 7 27.28 11.77 -16.46
C ILE A 7 28.23 12.38 -17.48
N THR A 8 28.80 11.56 -18.38
CA THR A 8 29.72 12.03 -19.42
C THR A 8 29.06 12.97 -20.41
N GLU A 9 27.75 12.86 -20.64
CA GLU A 9 26.97 13.78 -21.48
C GLU A 9 26.63 15.11 -20.78
N THR A 10 26.60 15.13 -19.44
CA THR A 10 26.15 16.29 -18.66
C THR A 10 27.30 17.11 -18.07
N LEU A 11 28.48 16.52 -17.90
CA LEU A 11 29.66 17.18 -17.35
C LEU A 11 30.33 18.10 -18.37
N SER A 12 30.60 19.35 -17.96
CA SER A 12 31.29 20.32 -18.81
C SER A 12 32.74 19.92 -19.08
N GLU A 13 33.28 20.35 -20.24
CA GLU A 13 34.67 20.07 -20.61
C GLU A 13 35.66 20.51 -19.52
N ASN A 14 36.69 19.69 -19.27
CA ASN A 14 37.77 19.88 -18.29
C ASN A 14 37.37 19.81 -16.81
N LEU A 15 36.13 19.47 -16.49
CA LEU A 15 35.73 19.14 -15.12
C LEU A 15 35.89 17.65 -14.86
N VAL A 16 36.14 17.30 -13.60
CA VAL A 16 36.09 15.92 -13.11
C VAL A 16 34.93 15.77 -12.12
N PRO A 17 34.23 14.62 -12.12
CA PRO A 17 33.21 14.32 -11.13
C PRO A 17 33.81 14.17 -9.72
N ALA A 18 33.14 14.74 -8.73
CA ALA A 18 33.44 14.60 -7.32
C ALA A 18 32.15 14.54 -6.49
N VAL A 19 32.17 13.76 -5.40
CA VAL A 19 31.11 13.70 -4.41
C VAL A 19 31.52 14.53 -3.21
N VAL A 20 30.71 15.53 -2.87
CA VAL A 20 30.88 16.35 -1.67
C VAL A 20 29.80 15.98 -0.67
N THR A 21 30.21 15.50 0.50
CA THR A 21 29.30 15.07 1.57
C THR A 21 29.52 15.91 2.83
N VAL A 22 28.44 16.40 3.41
CA VAL A 22 28.44 17.23 4.61
C VAL A 22 27.50 16.63 5.65
N VAL A 23 28.01 16.30 6.84
CA VAL A 23 27.24 15.64 7.91
C VAL A 23 27.47 16.34 9.26
N GLY A 24 26.40 16.62 9.99
CA GLY A 24 26.48 17.30 11.28
C GLY A 24 25.10 17.68 11.85
N PRO A 25 25.06 18.49 12.93
CA PRO A 25 23.79 18.97 13.48
C PRO A 25 23.08 19.90 12.49
N ASP A 26 21.76 19.72 12.36
CA ASP A 26 20.94 20.58 11.52
C ASP A 26 20.89 22.00 12.07
N ARG A 27 21.18 22.98 11.22
CA ARG A 27 21.18 24.41 11.54
C ARG A 27 20.75 25.23 10.32
N PRO A 28 19.94 26.29 10.52
CA PRO A 28 19.66 27.24 9.45
C PRO A 28 20.95 27.81 8.86
N GLY A 29 21.04 27.85 7.54
CA GLY A 29 22.16 28.45 6.80
C GLY A 29 23.27 27.49 6.37
N VAL A 30 23.27 26.21 6.81
CA VAL A 30 24.29 25.22 6.38
C VAL A 30 24.27 25.05 4.86
N THR A 31 23.10 24.78 4.27
CA THR A 31 22.93 24.60 2.82
C THR A 31 23.38 25.85 2.05
N ALA A 32 23.06 27.05 2.55
CA ALA A 32 23.49 28.30 1.93
C ALA A 32 25.00 28.53 2.04
N GLY A 33 25.62 28.15 3.17
CA GLY A 33 27.06 28.17 3.36
C GLY A 33 27.79 27.23 2.41
N PHE A 34 27.27 26.01 2.27
CA PHE A 34 27.77 24.98 1.35
C PHE A 34 27.83 25.49 -0.09
N PHE A 35 26.69 25.93 -0.64
CA PHE A 35 26.63 26.39 -2.04
C PHE A 35 27.40 27.69 -2.27
N ARG A 36 27.55 28.55 -1.26
CA ARG A 36 28.39 29.75 -1.35
C ARG A 36 29.86 29.38 -1.60
N VAL A 37 30.37 28.33 -0.93
CA VAL A 37 31.75 27.87 -1.17
C VAL A 37 31.87 27.27 -2.57
N LEU A 38 30.95 26.38 -2.96
CA LEU A 38 30.96 25.77 -4.30
C LEU A 38 30.92 26.83 -5.43
N THR A 39 30.19 27.92 -5.22
CA THR A 39 30.13 29.05 -6.16
C THR A 39 31.50 29.70 -6.39
N SER A 40 32.34 29.80 -5.35
CA SER A 40 33.68 30.41 -5.45
C SER A 40 34.65 29.64 -6.34
N TYR A 41 34.34 28.37 -6.64
CA TYR A 41 35.17 27.46 -7.45
C TYR A 41 34.51 27.08 -8.78
N ASN A 42 33.48 27.83 -9.21
CA ASN A 42 32.74 27.58 -10.46
C ASN A 42 32.25 26.12 -10.63
N VAL A 43 31.87 25.51 -9.51
CA VAL A 43 31.44 24.11 -9.47
C VAL A 43 30.14 23.92 -10.25
N GLN A 44 30.11 22.92 -11.12
CA GLN A 44 28.90 22.46 -11.79
C GLN A 44 28.16 21.47 -10.87
N LEU A 45 26.87 21.69 -10.64
CA LEU A 45 26.03 20.74 -9.88
C LEU A 45 25.45 19.69 -10.84
N LEU A 46 25.67 18.42 -10.55
CA LEU A 46 25.12 17.29 -11.30
C LEU A 46 23.94 16.65 -10.55
N ASP A 47 24.05 16.54 -9.23
CA ASP A 47 22.98 16.08 -8.35
C ASP A 47 23.13 16.61 -6.92
N ILE A 48 22.03 16.72 -6.19
CA ILE A 48 21.97 17.19 -4.81
C ILE A 48 20.94 16.38 -4.03
N GLU A 49 21.33 15.93 -2.85
CA GLU A 49 20.44 15.30 -1.89
C GLU A 49 20.67 15.84 -0.48
N GLN A 50 19.58 16.16 0.22
CA GLN A 50 19.63 16.57 1.61
C GLN A 50 18.58 15.80 2.42
N SER A 51 19.01 15.24 3.54
CA SER A 51 18.13 14.63 4.52
C SER A 51 18.39 15.21 5.91
N VAL A 52 17.33 15.30 6.72
CA VAL A 52 17.40 15.67 8.13
C VAL A 52 16.72 14.58 8.95
N PHE A 53 17.44 13.98 9.88
CA PHE A 53 16.89 12.99 10.80
C PHE A 53 17.22 13.34 12.24
N ARG A 54 16.18 13.59 13.04
CA ARG A 54 16.29 13.90 14.48
C ARG A 54 17.31 15.01 14.79
N GLY A 55 17.32 16.07 13.96
CA GLY A 55 18.22 17.21 14.13
C GLY A 55 19.65 16.99 13.63
N ASN A 56 19.91 15.94 12.84
CA ASN A 56 21.17 15.76 12.12
C ASN A 56 20.92 15.88 10.62
N LEU A 57 21.72 16.70 9.95
CA LEU A 57 21.71 16.93 8.52
C LEU A 57 22.76 16.05 7.83
N SER A 58 22.38 15.45 6.71
CA SER A 58 23.29 14.91 5.70
C SER A 58 22.99 15.58 4.37
N LEU A 59 23.97 16.27 3.79
CA LEU A 59 23.89 16.96 2.50
C LEU A 59 24.97 16.38 1.58
N GLY A 60 24.55 15.73 0.50
CA GLY A 60 25.41 15.23 -0.56
C GLY A 60 25.21 16.03 -1.84
N ALA A 61 26.29 16.29 -2.56
CA ALA A 61 26.22 16.81 -3.91
C ALA A 61 27.22 16.07 -4.80
N LEU A 62 26.73 15.57 -5.94
CA LEU A 62 27.58 15.14 -7.03
C LEU A 62 27.86 16.36 -7.91
N VAL A 63 29.13 16.66 -8.11
CA VAL A 63 29.56 17.90 -8.75
C VAL A 63 30.63 17.67 -9.81
N GLY A 64 30.70 18.58 -10.78
CA GLY A 64 31.84 18.75 -11.67
C GLY A 64 32.73 19.88 -11.18
N VAL A 65 34.02 19.61 -10.99
CA VAL A 65 35.00 20.60 -10.48
C VAL A 65 36.33 20.44 -11.20
N ALA A 66 37.09 21.53 -11.36
CA ALA A 66 38.45 21.46 -11.90
C ALA A 66 39.34 20.67 -10.93
N THR A 67 40.27 19.86 -11.45
CA THR A 67 41.08 18.96 -10.59
C THR A 67 41.91 19.75 -9.58
N GLU A 68 42.42 20.91 -9.97
CA GLU A 68 43.18 21.84 -9.14
C GLU A 68 42.36 22.49 -8.01
N ASP A 69 41.04 22.59 -8.17
CA ASP A 69 40.15 23.26 -7.22
C ASP A 69 39.61 22.33 -6.13
N ILE A 70 39.77 21.01 -6.26
CA ILE A 70 39.24 20.01 -5.31
C ILE A 70 39.76 20.25 -3.88
N ALA A 71 41.08 20.35 -3.72
CA ALA A 71 41.68 20.52 -2.41
C ALA A 71 41.37 21.91 -1.79
N PRO A 72 41.52 23.04 -2.52
CA PRO A 72 41.09 24.35 -2.04
C PRO A 72 39.60 24.42 -1.67
N MET A 73 38.74 23.82 -2.49
CA MET A 73 37.29 23.74 -2.24
C MET A 73 37.01 22.97 -0.95
N SER A 74 37.65 21.81 -0.75
CA SER A 74 37.51 21.02 0.47
C SER A 74 37.86 21.85 1.72
N SER A 75 39.02 22.50 1.72
CA SER A 75 39.43 23.36 2.84
C SER A 75 38.49 24.55 3.06
N GLY A 76 37.97 25.15 1.98
CA GLY A 76 36.99 26.24 2.07
C GLY A 76 35.65 25.79 2.67
N LEU A 77 35.21 24.57 2.35
CA LEU A 77 34.01 23.95 2.90
C LEU A 77 34.20 23.64 4.39
N GLU A 78 35.31 23.00 4.76
CA GLU A 78 35.64 22.70 6.16
C GLU A 78 35.65 23.99 6.99
N GLN A 79 36.38 25.02 6.56
CA GLN A 79 36.47 26.28 7.30
C GLN A 79 35.10 26.98 7.44
N THR A 80 34.30 27.00 6.38
CA THR A 80 33.00 27.68 6.38
C THR A 80 31.97 26.94 7.23
N LEU A 81 32.01 25.60 7.21
CA LEU A 81 31.01 24.75 7.82
C LEU A 81 31.37 24.28 9.24
N ASP A 82 32.61 24.46 9.68
CA ASP A 82 33.06 24.24 11.05
C ASP A 82 32.25 25.07 12.07
N ALA A 83 31.92 26.32 11.72
CA ALA A 83 31.06 27.18 12.55
C ALA A 83 29.65 26.59 12.81
N TYR A 84 29.20 25.69 11.94
CA TYR A 84 27.95 24.95 12.08
C TYR A 84 28.13 23.56 12.72
N GLY A 85 29.37 23.13 12.95
CA GLY A 85 29.71 21.81 13.48
C GLY A 85 29.62 20.69 12.46
N MET A 86 29.78 21.00 11.16
CA MET A 86 29.68 20.02 10.10
C MET A 86 31.04 19.37 9.80
N ARG A 87 31.01 18.09 9.46
CA ARG A 87 32.13 17.38 8.85
C ARG A 87 31.94 17.34 7.35
N VAL A 88 33.02 17.54 6.60
CA VAL A 88 33.04 17.55 5.14
C VAL A 88 33.89 16.38 4.65
N SER A 89 33.42 15.67 3.62
CA SER A 89 34.23 14.75 2.80
C SER A 89 34.10 15.17 1.35
N VAL A 90 35.21 15.16 0.61
CA VAL A 90 35.25 15.42 -0.83
C VAL A 90 36.05 14.30 -1.48
N GLU A 91 35.40 13.53 -2.34
CA GLU A 91 35.98 12.37 -3.01
C GLU A 91 35.84 12.55 -4.52
N ALA A 92 36.97 12.56 -5.23
CA ALA A 92 36.96 12.54 -6.69
C ALA A 92 36.66 11.12 -7.16
N ASP A 93 35.56 10.92 -7.87
CA ASP A 93 35.14 9.61 -8.33
C ASP A 93 35.02 9.63 -9.86
N ARG A 94 36.05 9.14 -10.53
CA ARG A 94 36.14 9.14 -12.00
C ARG A 94 35.33 8.01 -12.64
N ASP A 95 34.81 7.09 -11.84
CA ASP A 95 34.09 5.90 -12.30
C ASP A 95 32.56 6.05 -12.14
N VAL A 96 32.06 7.21 -11.69
CA VAL A 96 30.61 7.47 -11.58
C VAL A 96 29.97 7.50 -12.97
N SER A 97 29.18 6.47 -13.27
CA SER A 97 28.46 6.32 -14.55
C SER A 97 27.02 6.86 -14.52
N SER A 98 26.42 7.06 -13.33
CA SER A 98 25.06 7.57 -13.18
C SER A 98 24.91 8.50 -11.98
N THR A 99 24.04 9.51 -12.09
CA THR A 99 23.77 10.45 -11.00
C THR A 99 23.03 9.77 -9.84
N ARG A 100 22.21 8.75 -10.11
CA ARG A 100 21.54 7.91 -9.09
C ARG A 100 21.26 6.50 -9.62
N PRO A 101 21.49 5.44 -8.82
CA PRO A 101 20.83 4.17 -9.07
C PRO A 101 19.33 4.34 -8.81
N HIS A 102 18.49 4.11 -9.84
CA HIS A 102 17.04 4.15 -9.67
C HIS A 102 16.57 2.91 -8.90
N SER A 103 15.94 3.12 -7.75
CA SER A 103 15.28 2.04 -7.03
C SER A 103 14.30 1.32 -7.94
N THR A 104 14.46 0.02 -8.00
CA THR A 104 13.72 -0.86 -8.91
C THR A 104 12.36 -1.24 -8.33
N HIS A 105 12.28 -1.31 -7.00
CA HIS A 105 11.13 -1.75 -6.23
C HIS A 105 10.99 -0.89 -4.97
N VAL A 106 9.77 -0.88 -4.46
CA VAL A 106 9.44 -0.37 -3.13
C VAL A 106 8.96 -1.54 -2.29
N MET A 107 9.47 -1.65 -1.07
CA MET A 107 9.00 -2.61 -0.08
C MET A 107 8.42 -1.87 1.12
N VAL A 108 7.16 -2.15 1.45
CA VAL A 108 6.49 -1.63 2.64
C VAL A 108 6.43 -2.71 3.70
N VAL A 109 6.85 -2.38 4.91
CA VAL A 109 6.84 -3.27 6.07
C VAL A 109 5.93 -2.68 7.15
N LEU A 110 4.90 -3.41 7.56
CA LEU A 110 3.95 -3.00 8.59
C LEU A 110 3.96 -3.99 9.75
N GLY A 111 4.02 -3.47 10.99
CA GLY A 111 4.03 -4.31 12.18
C GLY A 111 3.53 -3.61 13.43
N ARG A 112 3.03 -4.40 14.39
CA ARG A 112 2.57 -3.94 15.71
C ARG A 112 2.91 -4.99 16.79
N PRO A 113 4.12 -4.98 17.37
CA PRO A 113 5.21 -4.03 17.13
C PRO A 113 6.06 -4.38 15.89
N LEU A 114 6.74 -3.37 15.34
CA LEU A 114 7.85 -3.59 14.41
C LEU A 114 9.17 -3.46 15.18
N THR A 115 9.97 -4.54 15.21
CA THR A 115 11.18 -4.63 16.03
C THR A 115 12.46 -4.62 15.18
N ALA A 116 13.61 -4.34 15.80
CA ALA A 116 14.90 -4.42 15.13
C ALA A 116 15.21 -5.85 14.61
N ALA A 117 14.70 -6.90 15.28
CA ALA A 117 14.85 -8.28 14.82
C ALA A 117 14.12 -8.51 13.49
N HIS A 118 12.94 -7.91 13.30
CA HIS A 118 12.22 -7.96 12.02
C HIS A 118 13.04 -7.32 10.90
N ILE A 119 13.56 -6.10 11.14
CA ILE A 119 14.37 -5.38 10.16
C ILE A 119 15.66 -6.15 9.83
N SER A 120 16.33 -6.74 10.83
CA SER A 120 17.52 -7.56 10.61
C SER A 120 17.24 -8.78 9.74
N ARG A 121 16.14 -9.51 9.99
CA ARG A 121 15.72 -10.67 9.19
C ARG A 121 15.41 -10.27 7.75
N ILE A 122 14.68 -9.17 7.56
CA ILE A 122 14.35 -8.64 6.23
C ILE A 122 15.61 -8.22 5.49
N GLY A 123 16.53 -7.50 6.16
CA GLY A 123 17.80 -7.08 5.59
C GLY A 123 18.66 -8.26 5.16
N GLN A 124 18.72 -9.33 5.96
CA GLN A 124 19.42 -10.56 5.57
C GLN A 124 18.79 -11.20 4.34
N THR A 125 17.46 -11.33 4.28
CA THR A 125 16.77 -11.87 3.10
C THR A 125 17.00 -11.01 1.86
N LEU A 126 17.04 -9.69 1.96
CA LEU A 126 17.39 -8.83 0.83
C LEU A 126 18.83 -9.10 0.36
N ALA A 127 19.78 -9.18 1.29
CA ALA A 127 21.18 -9.46 0.98
C ALA A 127 21.39 -10.85 0.34
N ASP A 128 20.68 -11.88 0.80
CA ASP A 128 20.74 -13.25 0.24
C ASP A 128 20.28 -13.32 -1.24
N TYR A 129 19.57 -12.29 -1.71
CA TYR A 129 19.09 -12.15 -3.08
C TYR A 129 19.79 -10.99 -3.83
N ASP A 130 20.94 -10.52 -3.33
CA ASP A 130 21.72 -9.41 -3.92
C ASP A 130 20.87 -8.14 -4.14
N ALA A 131 19.89 -7.89 -3.26
CA ALA A 131 19.10 -6.67 -3.28
C ALA A 131 19.69 -5.62 -2.34
N ASN A 132 19.94 -4.42 -2.86
CA ASN A 132 20.41 -3.27 -2.10
C ASN A 132 19.24 -2.48 -1.52
N ILE A 133 19.42 -1.94 -0.31
CA ILE A 133 18.51 -0.94 0.27
C ILE A 133 19.06 0.44 -0.10
N ASP A 134 18.30 1.18 -0.88
CA ASP A 134 18.70 2.51 -1.34
C ASP A 134 18.30 3.57 -0.29
N THR A 135 17.07 3.49 0.23
CA THR A 135 16.59 4.36 1.31
C THR A 135 15.59 3.64 2.22
N ILE A 136 15.47 4.13 3.46
CA ILE A 136 14.48 3.69 4.44
C ILE A 136 13.78 4.93 5.00
N SER A 137 12.45 4.92 5.03
CA SER A 137 11.65 6.00 5.59
C SER A 137 10.50 5.48 6.44
N GLY A 138 10.19 6.18 7.54
CA GLY A 138 9.00 5.89 8.33
C GLY A 138 7.76 6.46 7.66
N ILE A 139 6.75 5.63 7.42
CA ILE A 139 5.50 6.03 6.75
C ILE A 139 4.29 6.02 7.68
N ALA A 140 4.35 5.28 8.80
CA ALA A 140 3.26 5.25 9.77
C ALA A 140 3.78 5.01 11.20
N ASP A 141 3.19 5.73 12.15
CA ASP A 141 3.35 5.54 13.59
C ASP A 141 2.06 5.01 14.26
N TYR A 142 0.97 4.95 13.50
CA TYR A 142 -0.37 4.58 13.93
C TYR A 142 -1.23 4.18 12.70
N PRO A 143 -2.14 3.19 12.79
CA PRO A 143 -2.38 2.30 13.94
C PRO A 143 -1.32 1.19 14.07
N VAL A 144 -0.43 1.09 13.09
CA VAL A 144 0.72 0.19 13.03
C VAL A 144 1.99 0.99 12.79
N THR A 145 3.14 0.43 13.14
CA THR A 145 4.43 0.98 12.71
C THR A 145 4.65 0.57 11.25
N GLY A 146 4.81 1.54 10.37
CA GLY A 146 5.06 1.34 8.95
C GLY A 146 6.37 1.94 8.49
N VAL A 147 7.14 1.17 7.73
CA VAL A 147 8.43 1.59 7.14
C VAL A 147 8.44 1.25 5.66
N GLU A 148 8.87 2.18 4.82
CA GLU A 148 9.07 2.01 3.39
C GLU A 148 10.56 1.91 3.07
N PHE A 149 10.93 0.93 2.26
CA PHE A 149 12.25 0.69 1.73
C PHE A 149 12.22 0.88 0.23
N ASN A 150 13.03 1.80 -0.30
CA ASN A 150 13.32 1.79 -1.73
C ASN A 150 14.51 0.86 -1.95
N ILE A 151 14.36 -0.11 -2.85
CA ILE A 151 15.34 -1.18 -3.06
C ILE A 151 15.69 -1.38 -4.53
N THR A 152 16.94 -1.77 -4.76
CA THR A 152 17.45 -2.17 -6.05
C THR A 152 17.72 -3.67 -6.06
N VAL A 153 16.92 -4.42 -6.82
CA VAL A 153 17.09 -5.87 -6.97
C VAL A 153 18.13 -6.18 -8.05
N ALA A 154 18.89 -7.25 -7.89
CA ALA A 154 19.94 -7.65 -8.83
C ALA A 154 19.46 -7.80 -10.29
N ASN A 155 18.23 -8.31 -10.50
CA ASN A 155 17.63 -8.40 -11.83
C ASN A 155 16.31 -7.60 -11.90
N PRO A 156 16.34 -6.34 -12.41
CA PRO A 156 15.16 -5.50 -12.50
C PRO A 156 14.23 -5.83 -13.69
N ALA A 157 14.62 -6.74 -14.58
CA ALA A 157 13.79 -7.14 -15.72
C ALA A 157 12.44 -7.73 -15.25
N PRO A 158 11.37 -7.66 -16.06
CA PRO A 158 10.10 -8.32 -15.75
C PRO A 158 10.31 -9.77 -15.30
N GLY A 159 9.78 -10.13 -14.12
CA GLY A 159 9.96 -11.45 -13.52
C GLY A 159 11.22 -11.63 -12.65
N GLY A 160 12.22 -10.76 -12.76
CA GLY A 160 13.50 -10.89 -12.03
C GLY A 160 13.38 -10.79 -10.50
N GLY A 161 12.40 -10.03 -9.99
CA GLY A 161 12.12 -9.91 -8.56
C GLY A 161 11.24 -11.04 -7.97
N VAL A 162 10.75 -11.99 -8.78
CA VAL A 162 9.83 -13.05 -8.33
C VAL A 162 10.44 -13.94 -7.23
N PRO A 163 11.71 -14.38 -7.32
CA PRO A 163 12.32 -15.19 -6.27
C PRO A 163 12.38 -14.46 -4.92
N LEU A 164 12.82 -13.20 -4.91
CA LEU A 164 12.86 -12.38 -3.69
C LEU A 164 11.46 -12.18 -3.10
N ARG A 165 10.46 -11.87 -3.94
CA ARG A 165 9.07 -11.73 -3.49
C ARG A 165 8.56 -13.00 -2.80
N LYS A 166 8.87 -14.18 -3.34
CA LYS A 166 8.49 -15.45 -2.71
C LYS A 166 9.16 -15.64 -1.35
N ALA A 167 10.45 -15.32 -1.23
CA ALA A 167 11.16 -15.40 0.04
C ALA A 167 10.59 -14.44 1.09
N LEU A 168 10.27 -13.19 0.71
CA LEU A 168 9.65 -12.21 1.58
C LEU A 168 8.22 -12.61 2.00
N ALA A 169 7.46 -13.25 1.10
CA ALA A 169 6.14 -13.80 1.43
C ALA A 169 6.24 -14.93 2.46
N THR A 170 7.20 -15.85 2.33
CA THR A 170 7.47 -16.87 3.37
C THR A 170 7.90 -16.20 4.68
N LEU A 171 8.81 -15.23 4.62
CA LEU A 171 9.30 -14.53 5.80
C LEU A 171 8.18 -13.82 6.57
N THR A 172 7.22 -13.19 5.88
CA THR A 172 6.04 -12.53 6.47
C THR A 172 5.36 -13.43 7.51
N HIS A 173 5.19 -14.72 7.20
CA HIS A 173 4.60 -15.69 8.12
C HIS A 173 5.50 -16.08 9.29
N GLU A 174 6.81 -16.18 9.04
CA GLU A 174 7.78 -16.59 10.06
C GLU A 174 7.99 -15.53 11.15
N ILE A 175 7.95 -14.24 10.78
CA ILE A 175 8.26 -13.13 11.70
C ILE A 175 7.05 -12.27 12.08
N GLY A 176 5.86 -12.55 11.53
CA GLY A 176 4.60 -11.93 11.98
C GLY A 176 4.49 -10.43 11.67
N VAL A 177 5.10 -9.96 10.58
CA VAL A 177 4.92 -8.60 10.05
C VAL A 177 4.54 -8.66 8.59
N ASP A 178 3.74 -7.71 8.13
CA ASP A 178 3.33 -7.63 6.74
C ASP A 178 4.46 -7.05 5.88
N ILE A 179 4.82 -7.75 4.80
CA ILE A 179 5.83 -7.30 3.83
C ILE A 179 5.18 -7.26 2.45
N ALA A 180 5.07 -6.06 1.89
CA ALA A 180 4.61 -5.82 0.53
C ALA A 180 5.78 -5.38 -0.33
N ILE A 181 5.94 -5.95 -1.52
CA ILE A 181 6.95 -5.52 -2.49
C ILE A 181 6.30 -5.30 -3.86
N GLU A 182 6.53 -4.12 -4.44
CA GLU A 182 6.04 -3.77 -5.76
C GLU A 182 7.10 -3.03 -6.58
N ARG A 183 6.88 -2.91 -7.89
CA ARG A 183 7.79 -2.13 -8.75
C ARG A 183 7.70 -0.65 -8.40
N ALA A 184 8.85 0.00 -8.29
CA ALA A 184 8.92 1.44 -8.13
C ALA A 184 8.54 2.17 -9.43
N GLY A 185 8.35 3.48 -9.33
CA GLY A 185 8.11 4.36 -10.48
C GLY A 185 6.64 4.72 -10.72
N LEU A 186 6.36 5.25 -11.92
CA LEU A 186 5.07 5.88 -12.24
C LEU A 186 3.89 4.90 -12.19
N ALA A 187 4.10 3.61 -12.48
CA ALA A 187 3.04 2.61 -12.47
C ALA A 187 2.47 2.34 -11.06
N ARG A 188 3.28 2.51 -10.01
CA ARG A 188 2.80 2.49 -8.61
C ARG A 188 1.84 3.63 -8.36
N ARG A 189 2.19 4.84 -8.84
CA ARG A 189 1.42 6.08 -8.66
C ARG A 189 0.23 6.24 -9.61
N SER A 190 0.00 5.30 -10.53
CA SER A 190 -1.05 5.40 -11.56
C SER A 190 -2.35 4.65 -11.22
N LYS A 191 -2.42 4.02 -10.04
CA LYS A 191 -3.63 3.36 -9.53
C LYS A 191 -4.75 4.40 -9.33
N ARG A 192 -5.95 4.13 -9.84
CA ARG A 192 -7.08 5.10 -9.87
C ARG A 192 -8.45 4.48 -9.59
N LEU A 193 -8.54 3.16 -9.48
CA LEU A 193 -9.76 2.47 -9.07
C LEU A 193 -9.44 1.46 -7.99
N ILE A 194 -10.25 1.42 -6.94
CA ILE A 194 -10.20 0.38 -5.92
C ILE A 194 -11.56 -0.31 -5.79
N CYS A 195 -11.52 -1.63 -5.65
CA CYS A 195 -12.70 -2.44 -5.40
C CYS A 195 -12.49 -3.26 -4.12
N PHE A 196 -13.46 -3.21 -3.21
CA PHE A 196 -13.43 -3.97 -1.96
C PHE A 196 -14.45 -5.11 -2.01
N ASP A 197 -14.12 -6.24 -1.40
CA ASP A 197 -15.16 -7.09 -0.82
C ASP A 197 -15.84 -6.35 0.35
N VAL A 198 -17.04 -6.80 0.71
CA VAL A 198 -17.83 -6.21 1.78
C VAL A 198 -17.65 -6.99 3.07
N ASP A 199 -18.23 -8.19 3.13
CA ASP A 199 -18.20 -9.06 4.31
C ASP A 199 -16.74 -9.34 4.70
N SER A 200 -16.43 -9.29 5.99
CA SER A 200 -15.07 -9.50 6.55
C SER A 200 -13.93 -8.62 5.98
N THR A 201 -14.24 -7.63 5.13
CA THR A 201 -13.27 -6.72 4.50
C THR A 201 -13.62 -5.26 4.77
N LEU A 202 -14.67 -4.72 4.13
CA LEU A 202 -15.13 -3.35 4.35
C LEU A 202 -15.95 -3.22 5.64
N ILE A 203 -16.63 -4.30 6.03
CA ILE A 203 -17.38 -4.44 7.28
C ILE A 203 -16.83 -5.60 8.10
N GLN A 204 -17.14 -5.63 9.40
CA GLN A 204 -16.63 -6.64 10.33
C GLN A 204 -17.46 -7.93 10.40
N HIS A 205 -18.59 -7.98 9.69
CA HIS A 205 -19.57 -9.06 9.81
C HIS A 205 -19.75 -9.82 8.51
N GLU A 206 -20.37 -10.99 8.62
CA GLU A 206 -21.00 -11.72 7.52
C GLU A 206 -22.50 -11.37 7.47
N VAL A 207 -22.93 -10.59 6.49
CA VAL A 207 -24.32 -10.08 6.41
C VAL A 207 -25.35 -11.22 6.43
N ILE A 208 -25.05 -12.36 5.80
CA ILE A 208 -25.95 -13.50 5.75
C ILE A 208 -26.15 -14.15 7.12
N GLU A 209 -25.13 -14.14 7.98
CA GLU A 209 -25.19 -14.65 9.35
C GLU A 209 -26.03 -13.71 10.23
N MET A 210 -25.83 -12.40 10.08
CA MET A 210 -26.67 -11.40 10.74
C MET A 210 -28.16 -11.56 10.40
N LEU A 211 -28.48 -11.84 9.12
CA LEU A 211 -29.85 -12.13 8.69
C LEU A 211 -30.37 -13.45 9.29
N ALA A 212 -29.53 -14.49 9.31
CA ALA A 212 -29.89 -15.81 9.84
C ALA A 212 -30.12 -15.80 11.36
N ALA A 213 -29.47 -14.89 12.10
CA ALA A 213 -29.73 -14.69 13.52
C ALA A 213 -31.20 -14.34 13.81
N TYR A 214 -31.84 -13.53 12.95
CA TYR A 214 -33.27 -13.23 13.07
C TYR A 214 -34.18 -14.44 12.77
N ALA A 215 -33.67 -15.47 12.09
CA ALA A 215 -34.33 -16.75 11.90
C ALA A 215 -34.00 -17.78 12.99
N GLY A 216 -33.11 -17.46 13.95
CA GLY A 216 -32.58 -18.41 14.92
C GLY A 216 -31.69 -19.49 14.30
N ARG A 217 -31.09 -19.21 13.14
CA ARG A 217 -30.33 -20.16 12.31
C ARG A 217 -28.90 -19.68 12.01
N GLU A 218 -28.37 -18.77 12.82
CA GLU A 218 -27.02 -18.20 12.67
C GLU A 218 -25.93 -19.30 12.64
N ALA A 219 -25.93 -20.20 13.63
CA ALA A 219 -24.92 -21.27 13.72
C ALA A 219 -24.96 -22.22 12.51
N GLU A 220 -26.15 -22.57 12.00
CA GLU A 220 -26.33 -23.39 10.80
C GLU A 220 -25.71 -22.70 9.57
N VAL A 221 -25.95 -21.40 9.41
CA VAL A 221 -25.44 -20.62 8.28
C VAL A 221 -23.94 -20.37 8.39
N ALA A 222 -23.42 -20.09 9.59
CA ALA A 222 -22.01 -19.85 9.84
C ALA A 222 -21.15 -21.09 9.50
N GLU A 223 -21.62 -22.29 9.86
CA GLU A 223 -20.93 -23.55 9.50
C GLU A 223 -20.81 -23.72 7.97
N VAL A 224 -21.88 -23.41 7.23
CA VAL A 224 -21.88 -23.49 5.76
C VAL A 224 -21.02 -22.38 5.14
N THR A 225 -21.03 -21.17 5.70
CA THR A 225 -20.17 -20.06 5.27
C THR A 225 -18.70 -20.42 5.42
N GLU A 226 -18.29 -20.94 6.57
CA GLU A 226 -16.89 -21.27 6.83
C GLU A 226 -16.36 -22.36 5.88
N ARG A 227 -17.17 -23.39 5.60
CA ARG A 227 -16.83 -24.44 4.63
C ARG A 227 -16.69 -23.89 3.20
N ALA A 228 -17.58 -22.98 2.80
CA ALA A 228 -17.51 -22.33 1.49
C ALA A 228 -16.28 -21.41 1.35
N MET A 229 -15.95 -20.63 2.39
CA MET A 229 -14.74 -19.79 2.41
C MET A 229 -13.45 -20.60 2.35
N ARG A 230 -13.45 -21.84 2.88
CA ARG A 230 -12.35 -22.81 2.74
C ARG A 230 -12.27 -23.47 1.36
N GLY A 231 -13.24 -23.23 0.48
CA GLY A 231 -13.30 -23.83 -0.86
C GLY A 231 -13.83 -25.27 -0.89
N GLU A 232 -14.49 -25.73 0.18
CA GLU A 232 -15.04 -27.10 0.27
C GLU A 232 -16.39 -27.26 -0.44
N LEU A 233 -17.06 -26.14 -0.75
CA LEU A 233 -18.36 -26.09 -1.44
C LEU A 233 -18.30 -25.11 -2.61
N ASP A 234 -19.04 -25.39 -3.68
CA ASP A 234 -19.27 -24.41 -4.73
C ASP A 234 -20.00 -23.19 -4.15
N PHE A 235 -19.59 -21.99 -4.58
CA PHE A 235 -20.11 -20.74 -4.01
C PHE A 235 -21.62 -20.58 -4.24
N ALA A 236 -22.11 -20.90 -5.44
CA ALA A 236 -23.52 -20.73 -5.77
C ALA A 236 -24.38 -21.76 -5.03
N GLU A 237 -23.89 -23.00 -4.90
CA GLU A 237 -24.55 -24.03 -4.09
C GLU A 237 -24.63 -23.62 -2.62
N SER A 238 -23.51 -23.18 -2.03
CA SER A 238 -23.45 -22.70 -0.65
C SER A 238 -24.35 -21.49 -0.43
N LEU A 239 -24.38 -20.52 -1.36
CA LEU A 239 -25.27 -19.36 -1.26
C LEU A 239 -26.73 -19.80 -1.24
N HIS A 240 -27.14 -20.66 -2.17
CA HIS A 240 -28.51 -21.18 -2.22
C HIS A 240 -28.90 -21.98 -0.98
N GLU A 241 -27.98 -22.72 -0.38
CA GLU A 241 -28.21 -23.41 0.89
C GLU A 241 -28.43 -22.41 2.03
N ARG A 242 -27.55 -21.42 2.18
CA ARG A 242 -27.64 -20.42 3.25
C ARG A 242 -28.86 -19.53 3.12
N VAL A 243 -29.25 -19.10 1.91
CA VAL A 243 -30.44 -18.25 1.76
C VAL A 243 -31.74 -18.98 2.07
N LYS A 244 -31.82 -20.32 1.93
CA LYS A 244 -33.00 -21.08 2.34
C LYS A 244 -33.31 -20.92 3.82
N ALA A 245 -32.28 -20.78 4.67
CA ALA A 245 -32.44 -20.55 6.10
C ALA A 245 -33.18 -19.22 6.42
N LEU A 246 -33.24 -18.30 5.46
CA LEU A 246 -33.89 -17.00 5.60
C LEU A 246 -35.37 -17.01 5.18
N ALA A 247 -35.87 -18.12 4.64
CA ALA A 247 -37.23 -18.20 4.11
C ALA A 247 -38.29 -17.89 5.18
N GLY A 248 -39.22 -17.00 4.84
CA GLY A 248 -40.33 -16.62 5.71
C GLY A 248 -40.07 -15.43 6.64
N LEU A 249 -38.81 -14.96 6.73
CA LEU A 249 -38.49 -13.71 7.42
C LEU A 249 -39.19 -12.52 6.77
N ASP A 250 -39.60 -11.56 7.60
CA ASP A 250 -40.12 -10.28 7.14
C ASP A 250 -38.99 -9.44 6.52
N ALA A 251 -39.24 -8.84 5.36
CA ALA A 251 -38.22 -8.11 4.62
C ALA A 251 -37.66 -6.89 5.39
N SER A 252 -38.37 -6.37 6.40
CA SER A 252 -37.85 -5.31 7.27
C SER A 252 -36.60 -5.70 8.06
N VAL A 253 -36.26 -7.00 8.12
CA VAL A 253 -34.99 -7.47 8.69
C VAL A 253 -33.78 -6.90 7.96
N ILE A 254 -33.88 -6.66 6.65
CA ILE A 254 -32.82 -6.09 5.82
C ILE A 254 -32.42 -4.71 6.36
N ASP A 255 -33.41 -3.85 6.63
CA ASP A 255 -33.18 -2.50 7.16
C ASP A 255 -32.65 -2.49 8.61
N ARG A 256 -32.91 -3.57 9.37
CA ARG A 256 -32.33 -3.74 10.71
C ARG A 256 -30.85 -4.11 10.60
N VAL A 257 -30.55 -5.15 9.83
CA VAL A 257 -29.16 -5.59 9.59
C VAL A 257 -28.33 -4.45 9.01
N ALA A 258 -28.85 -3.71 8.03
CA ALA A 258 -28.13 -2.57 7.44
C ALA A 258 -27.76 -1.47 8.46
N ARG A 259 -28.56 -1.28 9.52
CA ARG A 259 -28.26 -0.30 10.59
C ARG A 259 -27.27 -0.82 11.62
N ASP A 260 -27.19 -2.13 11.81
CA ASP A 260 -26.32 -2.77 12.80
C ASP A 260 -24.90 -3.04 12.24
N ILE A 261 -24.67 -2.79 10.95
CA ILE A 261 -23.37 -2.95 10.30
C ILE A 261 -22.31 -2.05 10.97
N GLN A 262 -21.20 -2.68 11.33
CA GLN A 262 -19.99 -1.99 11.74
C GLN A 262 -18.95 -2.06 10.62
N LEU A 263 -18.45 -0.89 10.24
CA LEU A 263 -17.33 -0.78 9.32
C LEU A 263 -16.06 -1.33 9.96
N THR A 264 -15.20 -1.90 9.14
CA THR A 264 -13.84 -2.27 9.55
C THR A 264 -13.08 -1.03 10.02
N PRO A 265 -12.32 -1.10 11.13
CA PRO A 265 -11.49 0.02 11.57
C PRO A 265 -10.63 0.55 10.41
N GLY A 266 -10.58 1.87 10.25
CA GLY A 266 -9.88 2.51 9.14
C GLY A 266 -10.68 2.66 7.85
N ALA A 267 -11.78 1.93 7.62
CA ALA A 267 -12.51 1.94 6.35
C ALA A 267 -12.94 3.35 5.89
N ARG A 268 -13.49 4.17 6.79
CA ARG A 268 -13.87 5.56 6.47
C ARG A 268 -12.66 6.41 6.07
N THR A 269 -11.51 6.19 6.72
CA THR A 269 -10.25 6.88 6.40
C THR A 269 -9.72 6.43 5.05
N THR A 270 -9.77 5.12 4.76
CA THR A 270 -9.42 4.55 3.46
C THR A 270 -10.21 5.20 2.34
N ILE A 271 -11.55 5.16 2.41
CA ILE A 271 -12.40 5.71 1.35
C ILE A 271 -12.22 7.22 1.22
N ARG A 272 -12.28 7.99 2.33
CA ARG A 272 -12.10 9.45 2.30
C ARG A 272 -10.77 9.85 1.65
N THR A 273 -9.67 9.20 2.03
CA THR A 273 -8.33 9.51 1.48
C THR A 273 -8.25 9.20 0.00
N LEU A 274 -8.76 8.04 -0.42
CA LEU A 274 -8.75 7.65 -1.83
C LEU A 274 -9.61 8.58 -2.69
N LYS A 275 -10.77 9.02 -2.18
CA LYS A 275 -11.63 10.01 -2.86
C LYS A 275 -10.91 11.36 -3.01
N ARG A 276 -10.15 11.83 -2.02
CA ARG A 276 -9.30 13.04 -2.16
C ARG A 276 -8.27 12.93 -3.28
N LEU A 277 -7.75 11.71 -3.52
CA LEU A 277 -6.80 11.42 -4.60
C LEU A 277 -7.48 11.18 -5.96
N GLY A 278 -8.81 11.32 -6.04
CA GLY A 278 -9.57 11.14 -7.27
C GLY A 278 -9.77 9.67 -7.66
N TYR A 279 -9.63 8.73 -6.72
CA TYR A 279 -9.95 7.33 -7.00
C TYR A 279 -11.44 7.14 -7.25
N LYS A 280 -11.74 6.20 -8.13
CA LYS A 280 -13.03 5.52 -8.15
C LYS A 280 -13.04 4.40 -7.11
N ALA A 281 -14.03 4.40 -6.23
CA ALA A 281 -14.15 3.38 -5.20
C ALA A 281 -15.45 2.58 -5.39
N GLY A 282 -15.36 1.26 -5.33
CA GLY A 282 -16.54 0.40 -5.44
C GLY A 282 -16.48 -0.83 -4.56
N VAL A 283 -17.60 -1.53 -4.49
CA VAL A 283 -17.72 -2.82 -3.79
C VAL A 283 -18.28 -3.90 -4.71
N VAL A 284 -17.75 -5.11 -4.59
CA VAL A 284 -18.31 -6.31 -5.24
C VAL A 284 -18.39 -7.44 -4.22
N SER A 285 -19.61 -7.85 -3.89
CA SER A 285 -19.87 -8.73 -2.76
C SER A 285 -20.70 -9.95 -3.15
N GLY A 286 -20.45 -11.05 -2.45
CA GLY A 286 -21.33 -12.23 -2.44
C GLY A 286 -22.59 -12.06 -1.57
N GLY A 287 -22.66 -11.00 -0.76
CA GLY A 287 -23.80 -10.61 0.05
C GLY A 287 -24.94 -10.00 -0.76
N PHE A 288 -25.70 -9.10 -0.15
CA PHE A 288 -26.98 -8.62 -0.72
C PHE A 288 -27.02 -7.12 -0.97
N ILE A 289 -27.39 -6.72 -2.18
CA ILE A 289 -27.42 -5.32 -2.60
C ILE A 289 -28.37 -4.48 -1.73
N GLN A 290 -29.46 -5.08 -1.26
CA GLN A 290 -30.43 -4.39 -0.41
C GLN A 290 -29.85 -3.97 0.95
N VAL A 291 -28.81 -4.66 1.43
CA VAL A 291 -28.07 -4.31 2.65
C VAL A 291 -26.90 -3.38 2.35
N ILE A 292 -26.23 -3.57 1.19
CA ILE A 292 -24.99 -2.89 0.83
C ILE A 292 -25.22 -1.49 0.25
N GLU A 293 -26.33 -1.28 -0.48
CA GLU A 293 -26.58 0.00 -1.15
C GLU A 293 -26.68 1.21 -0.20
N PRO A 294 -27.33 1.12 0.99
CA PRO A 294 -27.28 2.19 1.98
C PRO A 294 -25.85 2.53 2.42
N LEU A 295 -25.01 1.50 2.65
CA LEU A 295 -23.61 1.67 3.04
C LEU A 295 -22.79 2.32 1.92
N ALA A 296 -22.99 1.89 0.68
CA ALA A 296 -22.32 2.45 -0.49
C ALA A 296 -22.66 3.93 -0.68
N ARG A 297 -23.93 4.32 -0.46
CA ARG A 297 -24.37 5.72 -0.47
C ARG A 297 -23.74 6.53 0.67
N GLU A 298 -23.67 5.97 1.87
CA GLU A 298 -23.05 6.63 3.02
C GLU A 298 -21.55 6.91 2.82
N LEU A 299 -20.84 5.97 2.20
CA LEU A 299 -19.41 6.06 1.91
C LEU A 299 -19.08 6.80 0.61
N ASP A 300 -20.07 7.28 -0.13
CA ASP A 300 -19.90 7.90 -1.46
C ASP A 300 -19.12 7.00 -2.44
N LEU A 301 -19.49 5.72 -2.50
CA LEU A 301 -18.92 4.78 -3.46
C LEU A 301 -19.49 5.02 -4.86
N ASP A 302 -18.62 4.94 -5.87
CA ASP A 302 -18.98 5.08 -7.28
C ASP A 302 -19.71 3.84 -7.82
N PHE A 303 -19.43 2.65 -7.26
CA PHE A 303 -20.02 1.39 -7.71
C PHE A 303 -20.41 0.47 -6.54
N ALA A 304 -21.51 -0.27 -6.72
CA ALA A 304 -21.87 -1.37 -5.85
C ALA A 304 -22.48 -2.51 -6.68
N ARG A 305 -22.05 -3.74 -6.42
CA ARG A 305 -22.63 -4.94 -7.02
C ARG A 305 -22.68 -6.08 -6.02
N ALA A 306 -23.82 -6.74 -5.93
CA ALA A 306 -24.07 -7.83 -5.00
C ALA A 306 -25.27 -8.68 -5.47
N ASN A 307 -25.53 -9.81 -4.80
CA ASN A 307 -26.72 -10.62 -5.04
C ASN A 307 -27.99 -9.86 -4.60
N THR A 308 -29.16 -10.30 -5.07
CA THR A 308 -30.44 -9.72 -4.67
C THR A 308 -31.32 -10.78 -4.03
N LEU A 309 -31.77 -10.59 -2.79
CA LEU A 309 -32.74 -11.49 -2.16
C LEU A 309 -34.13 -11.35 -2.82
N GLU A 310 -34.79 -12.47 -3.09
CA GLU A 310 -36.16 -12.45 -3.60
C GLU A 310 -37.17 -12.18 -2.47
N ILE A 311 -38.04 -11.20 -2.70
CA ILE A 311 -39.07 -10.76 -1.76
C ILE A 311 -40.43 -10.87 -2.43
N ILE A 312 -41.36 -11.62 -1.81
CA ILE A 312 -42.74 -11.76 -2.25
C ILE A 312 -43.65 -11.47 -1.05
N ASN A 313 -44.64 -10.60 -1.22
CA ASN A 313 -45.59 -10.20 -0.17
C ASN A 313 -44.89 -9.74 1.13
N GLY A 314 -43.79 -8.98 1.00
CA GLY A 314 -43.03 -8.46 2.13
C GLY A 314 -42.19 -9.51 2.88
N LYS A 315 -42.02 -10.72 2.34
CA LYS A 315 -41.24 -11.80 2.97
C LYS A 315 -40.13 -12.31 2.09
N LEU A 316 -39.02 -12.72 2.71
CA LEU A 316 -37.93 -13.42 2.03
C LEU A 316 -38.40 -14.80 1.60
N THR A 317 -38.16 -15.17 0.35
CA THR A 317 -38.55 -16.49 -0.18
C THR A 317 -37.49 -17.58 0.08
N GLY A 318 -36.30 -17.17 0.50
CA GLY A 318 -35.11 -18.02 0.62
C GLY A 318 -34.41 -18.30 -0.71
N ARG A 319 -34.57 -17.40 -1.70
CA ARG A 319 -33.89 -17.45 -3.01
C ARG A 319 -33.26 -16.11 -3.34
N VAL A 320 -32.35 -16.13 -4.33
CA VAL A 320 -31.78 -14.92 -4.93
C VAL A 320 -32.33 -14.70 -6.34
N ILE A 321 -32.39 -13.44 -6.78
CA ILE A 321 -32.83 -13.03 -8.12
C ILE A 321 -31.60 -12.75 -8.98
N GLY A 322 -31.66 -13.19 -10.24
CA GLY A 322 -30.65 -12.88 -11.24
C GLY A 322 -29.41 -13.77 -11.17
N PRO A 323 -28.33 -13.40 -11.90
CA PRO A 323 -27.08 -14.15 -11.84
C PRO A 323 -26.42 -13.99 -10.47
N VAL A 324 -25.86 -15.10 -9.97
CA VAL A 324 -25.11 -15.10 -8.72
C VAL A 324 -23.77 -14.37 -8.91
N ILE A 325 -23.44 -13.49 -7.98
CA ILE A 325 -22.12 -12.84 -7.90
C ILE A 325 -21.13 -13.82 -7.29
N ASP A 326 -20.67 -14.76 -8.12
CA ASP A 326 -19.61 -15.70 -7.78
C ASP A 326 -18.20 -15.11 -7.99
N ARG A 327 -17.18 -15.93 -7.78
CA ARG A 327 -15.77 -15.57 -7.94
C ARG A 327 -15.46 -14.97 -9.32
N LYS A 328 -16.01 -15.54 -10.39
CA LYS A 328 -15.81 -15.05 -11.76
C LYS A 328 -16.54 -13.74 -11.98
N ALA A 329 -17.77 -13.62 -11.47
CA ALA A 329 -18.55 -12.39 -11.54
C ALA A 329 -17.85 -11.24 -10.81
N LYS A 330 -17.13 -11.50 -9.70
CA LYS A 330 -16.30 -10.47 -9.04
C LYS A 330 -15.23 -9.90 -9.97
N ALA A 331 -14.50 -10.76 -10.68
CA ALA A 331 -13.49 -10.35 -11.65
C ALA A 331 -14.08 -9.59 -12.85
N GLU A 332 -15.19 -10.06 -13.41
CA GLU A 332 -15.87 -9.36 -14.52
C GLU A 332 -16.40 -7.99 -14.10
N SER A 333 -16.84 -7.85 -12.86
CA SER A 333 -17.31 -6.57 -12.32
C SER A 333 -16.16 -5.56 -12.18
N LEU A 334 -14.99 -6.00 -11.71
CA LEU A 334 -13.80 -5.15 -11.68
C LEU A 334 -13.41 -4.65 -13.08
N LYS A 335 -13.46 -5.53 -14.09
CA LYS A 335 -13.17 -5.17 -15.49
C LYS A 335 -14.17 -4.15 -16.00
N GLU A 336 -15.46 -4.38 -15.77
CA GLU A 336 -16.52 -3.47 -16.18
C GLU A 336 -16.36 -2.08 -15.54
N PHE A 337 -16.10 -2.02 -14.23
CA PHE A 337 -15.89 -0.76 -13.54
C PHE A 337 -14.66 -0.01 -14.06
N ALA A 338 -13.56 -0.71 -14.33
CA ALA A 338 -12.37 -0.11 -14.91
C ALA A 338 -12.61 0.43 -16.32
N TRP A 339 -13.13 -0.40 -17.23
CA TRP A 339 -13.30 -0.03 -18.63
C TRP A 339 -14.34 1.06 -18.85
N SER A 340 -15.45 1.03 -18.10
CA SER A 340 -16.47 2.09 -18.15
C SER A 340 -15.96 3.46 -17.68
N ASN A 341 -14.83 3.49 -16.96
CA ASN A 341 -14.17 4.71 -16.49
C ASN A 341 -12.88 5.03 -17.26
N GLY A 342 -12.62 4.33 -18.39
CA GLY A 342 -11.45 4.56 -19.23
C GLY A 342 -10.12 4.15 -18.56
N LEU A 343 -10.17 3.26 -17.56
CA LEU A 343 -8.99 2.79 -16.83
C LEU A 343 -8.53 1.42 -17.34
N GLN A 344 -7.21 1.23 -17.32
CA GLN A 344 -6.60 -0.08 -17.57
C GLN A 344 -6.58 -0.91 -16.29
N LEU A 345 -6.56 -2.25 -16.42
CA LEU A 345 -6.53 -3.15 -15.25
C LEU A 345 -5.28 -2.96 -14.39
N ASN A 346 -4.13 -2.61 -14.97
CA ASN A 346 -2.92 -2.29 -14.20
C ASN A 346 -3.08 -1.04 -13.29
N GLN A 347 -4.15 -0.26 -13.46
CA GLN A 347 -4.51 0.90 -12.64
C GLN A 347 -5.57 0.58 -11.56
N THR A 348 -6.00 -0.68 -11.45
CA THR A 348 -6.99 -1.10 -10.46
C THR A 348 -6.32 -1.75 -9.25
N VAL A 349 -7.01 -1.67 -8.12
CA VAL A 349 -6.67 -2.33 -6.86
C VAL A 349 -7.89 -3.16 -6.44
N ALA A 350 -7.68 -4.39 -5.97
CA ALA A 350 -8.73 -5.20 -5.37
C ALA A 350 -8.33 -5.59 -3.95
N VAL A 351 -9.27 -5.51 -3.01
CA VAL A 351 -9.07 -5.87 -1.61
C VAL A 351 -10.16 -6.87 -1.20
N GLY A 352 -9.76 -7.99 -0.60
CA GLY A 352 -10.68 -9.04 -0.15
C GLY A 352 -10.03 -9.99 0.85
N ASP A 353 -10.80 -10.91 1.42
CA ASP A 353 -10.34 -11.81 2.49
C ASP A 353 -10.53 -13.31 2.16
N GLY A 354 -11.42 -13.65 1.23
CA GLY A 354 -11.85 -15.03 0.99
C GLY A 354 -11.44 -15.63 -0.35
N ALA A 355 -11.61 -16.96 -0.48
CA ALA A 355 -11.33 -17.68 -1.73
C ALA A 355 -12.24 -17.24 -2.91
N ASN A 356 -13.39 -16.65 -2.60
CA ASN A 356 -14.32 -16.00 -3.53
C ASN A 356 -13.70 -14.78 -4.23
N ASP A 357 -12.65 -14.16 -3.67
CA ASP A 357 -12.02 -12.97 -4.25
C ASP A 357 -10.83 -13.26 -5.16
N ILE A 358 -10.39 -14.51 -5.25
CA ILE A 358 -9.13 -14.86 -5.93
C ILE A 358 -9.10 -14.36 -7.38
N ASP A 359 -10.18 -14.52 -8.15
CA ASP A 359 -10.18 -14.08 -9.55
C ASP A 359 -10.21 -12.55 -9.66
N MET A 360 -10.85 -11.86 -8.71
CA MET A 360 -10.88 -10.40 -8.64
C MET A 360 -9.48 -9.85 -8.34
N LEU A 361 -8.79 -10.39 -7.32
CA LEU A 361 -7.43 -10.01 -6.98
C LEU A 361 -6.45 -10.34 -8.11
N SER A 362 -6.53 -11.54 -8.69
CA SER A 362 -5.66 -11.96 -9.80
C SER A 362 -5.87 -11.13 -11.07
N THR A 363 -7.05 -10.53 -11.25
CA THR A 363 -7.37 -9.65 -12.39
C THR A 363 -6.89 -8.22 -12.16
N ALA A 364 -6.79 -7.79 -10.90
CA ALA A 364 -6.42 -6.43 -10.55
C ALA A 364 -4.96 -6.12 -10.88
N GLY A 365 -4.65 -4.84 -11.03
CA GLY A 365 -3.26 -4.38 -11.12
C GLY A 365 -2.48 -4.47 -9.81
N LEU A 366 -3.20 -4.60 -8.69
CA LEU A 366 -2.68 -4.89 -7.36
C LEU A 366 -3.79 -5.58 -6.54
N GLY A 367 -3.60 -6.86 -6.22
CA GLY A 367 -4.48 -7.63 -5.33
C GLY A 367 -3.96 -7.64 -3.89
N ILE A 368 -4.76 -7.16 -2.95
CA ILE A 368 -4.42 -7.07 -1.51
C ILE A 368 -5.31 -8.01 -0.71
N ALA A 369 -4.72 -9.01 -0.07
CA ALA A 369 -5.42 -9.87 0.88
C ALA A 369 -5.53 -9.16 2.25
N PHE A 370 -6.74 -8.87 2.71
CA PHE A 370 -6.99 -8.21 3.99
C PHE A 370 -7.42 -9.25 5.03
N ASN A 371 -6.62 -9.47 6.08
CA ASN A 371 -6.87 -10.49 7.12
C ASN A 371 -7.30 -11.86 6.56
N ALA A 372 -6.80 -12.18 5.37
CA ALA A 372 -7.41 -13.17 4.50
C ALA A 372 -7.16 -14.62 4.95
N LYS A 373 -7.94 -15.56 4.41
CA LYS A 373 -7.68 -17.01 4.56
C LYS A 373 -6.47 -17.42 3.71
N PRO A 374 -5.78 -18.54 4.03
CA PRO A 374 -4.58 -18.98 3.30
C PRO A 374 -4.75 -19.04 1.77
N ALA A 375 -5.90 -19.56 1.31
CA ALA A 375 -6.18 -19.70 -0.12
C ALA A 375 -6.11 -18.38 -0.92
N LEU A 376 -6.49 -17.25 -0.32
CA LEU A 376 -6.38 -15.94 -0.96
C LEU A 376 -4.99 -15.32 -0.75
N ARG A 377 -4.39 -15.50 0.42
CA ARG A 377 -3.04 -14.99 0.73
C ARG A 377 -1.99 -15.52 -0.24
N ASP A 378 -2.07 -16.81 -0.59
CA ASP A 378 -1.08 -17.48 -1.46
C ASP A 378 -1.07 -16.96 -2.90
N VAL A 379 -2.15 -16.29 -3.33
CA VAL A 379 -2.34 -15.81 -4.71
C VAL A 379 -2.37 -14.28 -4.82
N ALA A 380 -2.54 -13.56 -3.71
CA ALA A 380 -2.52 -12.11 -3.68
C ALA A 380 -1.11 -11.55 -3.98
N ASP A 381 -1.04 -10.34 -4.51
CA ASP A 381 0.25 -9.65 -4.70
C ASP A 381 0.87 -9.26 -3.36
N THR A 382 0.02 -8.95 -2.37
CA THR A 382 0.42 -8.65 -1.00
C THR A 382 -0.71 -8.93 0.00
N SER A 383 -0.38 -8.95 1.29
CA SER A 383 -1.34 -9.14 2.37
C SER A 383 -1.12 -8.13 3.49
N VAL A 384 -2.20 -7.75 4.16
CA VAL A 384 -2.19 -6.97 5.41
C VAL A 384 -2.96 -7.76 6.47
N ASN A 385 -2.35 -8.00 7.62
CA ASN A 385 -2.82 -8.97 8.62
C ASN A 385 -3.12 -8.35 9.99
N GLN A 386 -3.20 -7.02 10.06
CA GLN A 386 -3.73 -6.29 11.22
C GLN A 386 -5.17 -5.81 10.92
N PRO A 387 -6.04 -5.64 11.93
CA PRO A 387 -7.48 -5.34 11.74
C PRO A 387 -7.77 -3.87 11.39
N PHE A 388 -6.96 -3.25 10.53
CA PHE A 388 -7.06 -1.86 10.14
C PHE A 388 -7.00 -1.71 8.61
N LEU A 389 -8.12 -1.36 7.99
CA LEU A 389 -8.26 -1.25 6.53
C LEU A 389 -7.48 -0.05 5.96
N ASP A 390 -7.13 0.94 6.77
CA ASP A 390 -6.33 2.09 6.35
C ASP A 390 -4.86 1.75 6.09
N GLN A 391 -4.40 0.54 6.46
CA GLN A 391 -3.11 0.01 6.03
C GLN A 391 -2.98 -0.14 4.52
N VAL A 392 -4.10 -0.33 3.81
CA VAL A 392 -4.14 -0.33 2.34
C VAL A 392 -3.55 0.97 1.79
N LEU A 393 -3.75 2.11 2.48
CA LEU A 393 -3.20 3.39 2.05
C LEU A 393 -1.66 3.39 2.08
N PHE A 394 -1.07 2.76 3.09
CA PHE A 394 0.39 2.65 3.21
C PHE A 394 0.98 1.81 2.08
N ILE A 395 0.31 0.71 1.71
CA ILE A 395 0.69 -0.09 0.53
C ILE A 395 0.67 0.77 -0.74
N LEU A 396 -0.36 1.61 -0.89
CA LEU A 396 -0.51 2.53 -2.02
C LEU A 396 0.45 3.74 -1.98
N GLY A 397 1.37 3.80 -1.02
CA GLY A 397 2.38 4.84 -0.90
C GLY A 397 1.88 6.15 -0.32
N ILE A 398 0.79 6.10 0.46
CA ILE A 398 0.24 7.26 1.16
C ILE A 398 0.62 7.13 2.62
N SER A 399 1.42 8.06 3.14
CA SER A 399 1.89 8.03 4.52
C SER A 399 0.81 8.47 5.51
N ARG A 400 0.98 8.06 6.78
CA ARG A 400 0.11 8.49 7.87
C ARG A 400 0.11 10.00 8.05
N HIS A 401 1.27 10.63 7.88
CA HIS A 401 1.40 12.08 7.99
C HIS A 401 0.58 12.81 6.93
N GLU A 402 0.61 12.35 5.67
CA GLU A 402 -0.20 12.96 4.59
C GLU A 402 -1.71 12.83 4.85
N ILE A 403 -2.15 11.68 5.39
CA ILE A 403 -3.55 11.46 5.77
C ILE A 403 -3.96 12.46 6.86
N GLU A 404 -3.14 12.59 7.90
CA GLU A 404 -3.43 13.44 9.04
C GLU A 404 -3.39 14.93 8.69
N ASP A 405 -2.44 15.35 7.88
CA ASP A 405 -2.35 16.72 7.40
C ASP A 405 -3.57 17.11 6.57
N ALA A 406 -4.03 16.20 5.69
CA ALA A 406 -5.26 16.41 4.92
C ALA A 406 -6.49 16.45 5.83
N ASP A 407 -6.60 15.55 6.80
CA ASP A 407 -7.71 15.53 7.76
C ASP A 407 -7.73 16.74 8.69
N LEU A 408 -6.56 17.28 9.07
CA LEU A 408 -6.44 18.49 9.87
C LEU A 408 -6.95 19.72 9.12
N ARG A 409 -6.63 19.83 7.82
CA ARG A 409 -7.12 20.92 6.96
C ARG A 409 -8.63 20.90 6.80
N ASP A 410 -9.23 19.71 6.72
CA ASP A 410 -10.67 19.52 6.57
C ASP A 410 -11.43 19.57 7.91
N GLY A 411 -10.72 19.66 9.04
CA GLY A 411 -11.33 19.60 10.37
C GLY A 411 -11.90 18.23 10.75
N THR A 412 -11.49 17.16 10.06
CA THR A 412 -11.95 15.78 10.27
C THR A 412 -10.93 14.90 10.99
N TYR A 413 -9.82 15.47 11.45
CA TYR A 413 -8.74 14.74 12.12
C TYR A 413 -9.23 13.96 13.34
N ARG A 414 -8.92 12.66 13.36
CA ARG A 414 -9.17 11.78 14.50
C ARG A 414 -8.18 10.61 14.51
N ARG A 415 -7.50 10.43 15.65
CA ARG A 415 -6.91 9.14 16.02
C ARG A 415 -7.86 8.42 16.98
N VAL A 416 -8.20 7.17 16.70
CA VAL A 416 -9.01 6.33 17.59
C VAL A 416 -8.06 5.58 18.52
N PRO A 417 -8.22 5.64 19.86
CA PRO A 417 -7.40 4.84 20.75
C PRO A 417 -7.41 3.37 20.34
N LEU A 418 -6.23 2.75 20.25
CA LEU A 418 -6.14 1.32 19.98
C LEU A 418 -6.45 0.61 21.29
N GLU A 419 -7.36 -0.35 21.25
CA GLU A 419 -7.58 -1.25 22.37
C GLU A 419 -6.28 -2.02 22.67
N SER A 420 -5.99 -2.22 23.95
CA SER A 420 -4.89 -3.07 24.38
C SER A 420 -5.20 -4.49 23.95
N GLN A 421 -4.28 -5.10 23.21
CA GLN A 421 -4.31 -6.56 23.01
C GLN A 421 -3.79 -7.17 24.32
N ASP A 422 -4.71 -7.47 25.24
CA ASP A 422 -4.43 -8.29 26.43
C ASP A 422 -4.36 -9.77 26.06
#